data_AF-A0A938XY21-F1
#
_entry.id   AF-A0A938XY21-F1
#
_cell.length_a   1.000
_cell.length_b   1.000
_cell.length_c   1.000
_cell.angle_alpha   90.00
_cell.angle_beta   90.00
_cell.angle_gamma   90.00
#
_symmetry.space_group_name_H-M   'P 1'
#
loop_
_entity.id
_entity.type
_entity.pdbx_description
1 polymer ?
#
loop_
_entity_poly.entity_id
_entity_poly.type
_entity_poly.pdbx_seq_one_letter_code
_entity_poly.pdbx_strand_id
1 'polypeptide(L)'
;MIKLQVFLVCLAVIVFVFSMIVCMEMYALERAIARSIYTDLADDMQDIGYLDPELADYYQARMYELGWGEQPGGFFGGTWPLDEANRARKEKNETVTIAMTVRPSIISQWINQYFQGETEFRFSGTRPSEYFAPGW
;
A
#
# COMPACT_ATOMS: atom_id res chain seq x y z
N MET A 1 48.89 -11.97 13.47
CA MET A 1 47.91 -10.86 13.38
C MET A 1 47.06 -10.92 12.11
N ILE A 2 47.63 -11.24 10.95
CA ILE A 2 46.90 -11.36 9.67
C ILE A 2 45.67 -12.29 9.74
N LYS A 3 45.77 -13.47 10.37
CA LYS A 3 44.65 -14.42 10.49
C LYS A 3 43.42 -13.82 11.21
N LEU A 4 43.64 -13.00 12.24
CA LEU A 4 42.56 -12.33 12.97
C LEU A 4 41.90 -11.26 12.09
N GLN A 5 42.70 -10.49 11.33
CA GLN A 5 42.18 -9.49 10.41
C GLN A 5 41.33 -10.12 9.31
N VAL A 6 41.81 -11.22 8.70
CA VAL A 6 41.04 -11.96 7.69
C VAL A 6 39.74 -12.49 8.28
N PHE A 7 39.77 -13.06 9.49
CA PHE A 7 38.57 -13.52 10.17
C PHE A 7 37.56 -12.39 10.41
N LEU A 8 38.00 -11.23 10.91
CA LEU A 8 37.13 -10.08 11.15
C LEU A 8 36.53 -9.52 9.86
N VAL A 9 37.31 -9.49 8.77
CA VAL A 9 36.80 -9.08 7.45
C VAL A 9 35.73 -10.06 6.96
N CYS A 10 35.99 -11.36 7.04
CA CYS A 10 34.99 -12.37 6.65
C CYS A 10 33.71 -12.27 7.50
N LEU A 11 33.84 -12.10 8.82
CA LEU A 11 32.70 -11.92 9.71
C LEU A 11 31.90 -10.66 9.36
N ALA A 12 32.58 -9.54 9.10
CA ALA A 12 31.94 -8.30 8.71
C ALA A 12 31.18 -8.44 7.38
N VAL A 13 31.76 -9.14 6.40
CA VAL A 13 31.09 -9.44 5.12
C VAL A 13 29.85 -10.30 5.34
N ILE A 14 29.94 -11.34 6.17
CA ILE A 14 28.80 -12.21 6.49
C ILE A 14 27.68 -11.38 7.11
N VAL A 15 27.98 -10.62 8.17
CA VAL A 15 26.99 -9.76 8.84
C VAL A 15 26.36 -8.79 7.85
N PHE A 16 27.17 -8.14 7.01
CA PHE A 16 26.69 -7.20 6.01
C PHE A 16 25.72 -7.85 5.01
N VAL A 17 26.08 -9.03 4.46
CA VAL A 17 25.24 -9.75 3.51
C VAL A 17 23.91 -10.18 4.15
N PHE A 18 23.95 -10.74 5.36
CA PHE A 18 22.72 -11.12 6.07
C PHE A 18 21.84 -9.92 6.40
N SER A 19 22.41 -8.80 6.86
CA SER A 19 21.66 -7.58 7.12
C SER A 19 21.00 -7.06 5.83
N MET A 20 21.71 -7.09 4.70
CA MET A 20 21.14 -6.66 3.42
C MET A 20 19.96 -7.54 2.99
N ILE A 21 20.07 -8.87 3.15
CA ILE A 21 18.98 -9.80 2.85
C ILE A 21 17.76 -9.49 3.73
N VAL A 22 17.95 -9.34 5.05
CA VAL A 22 16.85 -9.04 5.97
C VAL A 22 16.15 -7.73 5.60
N CYS A 23 16.90 -6.68 5.26
CA CYS A 23 16.32 -5.41 4.82
C CYS A 23 15.50 -5.55 3.53
N MET A 24 15.97 -6.36 2.57
CA MET A 24 15.24 -6.62 1.32
C MET A 24 13.96 -7.43 1.54
N GLU A 25 14.02 -8.44 2.42
CA GLU A 25 12.84 -9.24 2.80
C GLU A 25 11.79 -8.38 3.52
N MET A 26 12.22 -7.51 4.44
CA MET A 26 11.31 -6.56 5.10
C MET A 26 10.64 -5.63 4.08
N TYR A 27 11.40 -5.08 3.13
CA TYR A 27 10.85 -4.25 2.05
C TYR A 27 9.85 -5.02 1.19
N ALA A 28 10.18 -6.25 0.79
CA ALA A 28 9.30 -7.09 -0.02
C ALA A 28 7.99 -7.41 0.72
N LEU A 29 8.08 -7.73 2.01
CA LEU A 29 6.95 -8.04 2.86
C LEU A 29 6.03 -6.83 3.06
N GLU A 30 6.57 -5.66 3.40
CA GLU A 30 5.76 -4.44 3.55
C GLU A 30 5.07 -4.06 2.24
N ARG A 31 5.79 -4.17 1.11
CA ARG A 31 5.21 -3.88 -0.21
C ARG A 31 4.14 -4.89 -0.60
N ALA A 32 4.30 -6.16 -0.24
CA ALA A 32 3.31 -7.20 -0.49
C ALA A 32 2.04 -6.98 0.32
N ILE A 33 2.15 -6.64 1.62
CA ILE A 33 0.98 -6.33 2.47
C ILE A 33 0.27 -5.08 1.95
N ALA A 34 1.02 -4.03 1.58
CA ALA A 34 0.39 -2.84 1.01
C ALA A 34 -0.31 -3.19 -0.31
N ARG A 35 0.29 -4.00 -1.16
CA ARG A 35 -0.34 -4.43 -2.41
C ARG A 35 -1.58 -5.30 -2.18
N SER A 36 -1.60 -6.16 -1.18
CA SER A 36 -2.78 -6.97 -0.86
C SER A 36 -3.94 -6.09 -0.42
N ILE A 37 -3.70 -5.16 0.53
CA ILE A 37 -4.72 -4.20 0.98
C ILE A 37 -5.27 -3.37 -0.18
N TYR A 38 -4.40 -2.89 -1.07
CA TYR A 38 -4.84 -2.18 -2.28
C TYR A 38 -5.73 -3.04 -3.18
N THR A 39 -5.40 -4.32 -3.32
CA THR A 39 -6.15 -5.24 -4.19
C THR A 39 -7.50 -5.56 -3.59
N ASP A 40 -7.55 -5.89 -2.29
CA ASP A 40 -8.77 -6.17 -1.55
C ASP A 40 -9.70 -4.96 -1.57
N LEU A 41 -9.17 -3.76 -1.26
CA LEU A 41 -9.92 -2.52 -1.35
C LEU A 41 -10.44 -2.25 -2.77
N ALA A 42 -9.63 -2.54 -3.81
CA ALA A 42 -10.04 -2.33 -5.19
C ALA A 42 -11.13 -3.29 -5.65
N ASP A 43 -11.15 -4.52 -5.12
CA ASP A 43 -12.20 -5.50 -5.38
C ASP A 43 -13.49 -5.09 -4.66
N ASP A 44 -13.42 -4.75 -3.36
CA ASP A 44 -14.58 -4.28 -2.59
C ASP A 44 -15.21 -3.02 -3.19
N MET A 45 -14.37 -2.08 -3.64
CA MET A 45 -14.83 -0.86 -4.32
C MET A 45 -15.36 -1.11 -5.73
N GLN A 46 -14.93 -2.17 -6.41
CA GLN A 46 -15.47 -2.57 -7.70
C GLN A 46 -16.92 -3.08 -7.53
N ASP A 47 -17.16 -3.87 -6.49
CA ASP A 47 -18.48 -4.40 -6.12
C ASP A 47 -19.44 -3.28 -5.68
N ILE A 48 -18.98 -2.40 -4.79
CA ILE A 48 -19.77 -1.28 -4.24
C ILE A 48 -19.89 -0.13 -5.26
N GLY A 49 -18.91 0.03 -6.15
CA GLY A 49 -18.83 1.12 -7.13
C GLY A 49 -18.29 2.45 -6.59
N TYR A 50 -17.91 2.50 -5.31
CA TYR A 50 -17.28 3.65 -4.68
C TYR A 50 -16.48 3.26 -3.44
N LEU A 51 -15.70 4.21 -2.91
CA LEU A 51 -15.03 4.05 -1.62
C LEU A 51 -16.04 4.36 -0.54
N ASP A 52 -16.64 3.32 0.03
CA ASP A 52 -17.54 3.45 1.17
C ASP A 52 -16.78 4.01 2.38
N PRO A 53 -17.31 5.03 3.09
CA PRO A 53 -16.70 5.54 4.32
C PRO A 53 -16.41 4.45 5.37
N GLU A 54 -17.32 3.48 5.56
CA GLU A 54 -17.12 2.40 6.53
C GLU A 54 -15.97 1.46 6.10
N LEU A 55 -15.87 1.22 4.79
CA LEU A 55 -14.78 0.44 4.19
C LEU A 55 -13.44 1.18 4.32
N ALA A 56 -13.43 2.48 4.07
CA ALA A 56 -12.26 3.34 4.23
C ALA A 56 -11.78 3.33 5.70
N ASP A 57 -12.70 3.49 6.65
CA ASP A 57 -12.40 3.46 8.08
C ASP A 57 -11.85 2.09 8.52
N TYR A 58 -12.43 1.00 8.00
CA TYR A 58 -11.96 -0.36 8.26
C TYR A 58 -10.51 -0.57 7.81
N TYR A 59 -10.19 -0.25 6.54
CA TYR A 59 -8.84 -0.41 6.03
C TYR A 59 -7.86 0.60 6.66
N GLN A 60 -8.30 1.81 6.97
CA GLN A 60 -7.48 2.79 7.67
C GLN A 60 -7.10 2.29 9.07
N ALA A 61 -8.04 1.75 9.84
CA ALA A 61 -7.75 1.12 11.13
C ALA A 61 -6.76 -0.03 10.97
N ARG A 62 -6.93 -0.88 9.94
CA ARG A 62 -6.02 -1.98 9.65
C ARG A 62 -4.61 -1.51 9.32
N MET A 63 -4.46 -0.41 8.59
CA MET A 63 -3.17 0.18 8.25
C MET A 63 -2.47 0.77 9.48
N TYR A 64 -3.23 1.35 10.42
CA TYR A 64 -2.69 1.80 11.70
C TYR A 64 -2.23 0.64 12.60
N GLU A 65 -2.96 -0.47 12.63
CA GLU A 65 -2.53 -1.69 13.34
C GLU A 65 -1.19 -2.23 12.82
N LEU A 66 -0.91 -2.06 11.53
CA LEU A 66 0.35 -2.44 10.90
C LEU A 66 1.50 -1.47 11.22
N GLY A 67 1.22 -0.40 11.98
CA GLY A 67 2.22 0.59 12.39
C GLY A 67 2.57 1.61 11.31
N TRP A 68 1.78 1.69 10.22
CA TRP A 68 1.95 2.73 9.21
C TRP A 68 1.34 4.04 9.70
N GLY A 69 2.14 5.11 9.67
CA GLY A 69 1.76 6.40 10.25
C GLY A 69 0.73 7.16 9.40
N GLU A 70 0.08 8.13 10.03
CA GLU A 70 -0.84 9.06 9.35
C GLU A 70 -0.12 9.79 8.21
N GLN A 71 -0.70 9.79 7.02
CA GLN A 71 -0.24 10.59 5.90
C GLN A 71 -1.03 11.91 5.81
N PRO A 72 -0.39 13.02 5.41
CA PRO A 72 -1.12 14.26 5.11
C PRO A 72 -2.07 14.01 3.94
N GLY A 73 -3.38 13.99 4.21
CA GLY A 73 -4.42 13.67 3.22
C GLY A 73 -4.99 12.26 3.30
N GLY A 74 -4.58 11.45 4.28
CA GLY A 74 -5.06 10.07 4.47
C GLY A 74 -4.38 9.05 3.56
N PHE A 75 -4.68 7.77 3.77
CA PHE A 75 -4.12 6.67 2.97
C PHE A 75 -4.74 6.57 1.57
N PHE A 76 -5.95 7.09 1.38
CA PHE A 76 -6.74 6.91 0.18
C PHE A 76 -7.00 8.25 -0.51
N GLY A 77 -6.77 8.28 -1.82
CA GLY A 77 -7.23 9.31 -2.76
C GLY A 77 -7.92 8.63 -3.95
N GLY A 78 -8.72 9.35 -4.73
CA GLY A 78 -9.43 8.73 -5.85
C GLY A 78 -10.80 9.35 -6.10
N THR A 79 -11.68 8.61 -6.79
CA THR A 79 -13.00 9.10 -7.21
C THR A 79 -13.75 9.71 -6.02
N TRP A 80 -14.22 10.94 -6.20
CA TRP A 80 -15.13 11.71 -5.32
C TRP A 80 -16.53 11.78 -5.96
N PRO A 81 -17.62 12.00 -5.20
CA PRO A 81 -17.71 12.29 -3.76
C PRO A 81 -17.85 11.03 -2.88
N LEU A 82 -17.49 11.09 -1.60
CA LEU A 82 -17.56 9.95 -0.65
C LEU A 82 -18.99 9.66 -0.13
N ASP A 83 -19.97 10.44 -0.57
CA ASP A 83 -21.30 10.50 0.01
C ASP A 83 -22.31 9.69 -0.84
N GLU A 84 -22.99 8.72 -0.22
CA GLU A 84 -23.88 7.74 -0.86
C GLU A 84 -25.03 8.44 -1.64
N ALA A 85 -25.60 9.50 -1.05
CA ALA A 85 -26.70 10.28 -1.63
C ALA A 85 -26.31 11.03 -2.93
N ASN A 86 -25.03 11.33 -3.10
CA ASN A 86 -24.51 12.01 -4.29
C ASN A 86 -24.07 11.02 -5.38
N ARG A 87 -24.02 9.71 -5.10
CA ARG A 87 -23.54 8.66 -6.01
C ARG A 87 -24.56 7.63 -6.46
N ALA A 88 -25.73 7.53 -5.82
CA ALA A 88 -26.84 6.70 -6.28
C ALA A 88 -27.31 6.98 -7.74
N ARG A 89 -26.71 7.95 -8.44
CA ARG A 89 -26.94 8.30 -9.84
C ARG A 89 -25.91 7.71 -10.82
N LYS A 90 -24.89 6.97 -10.38
CA LYS A 90 -23.81 6.50 -11.25
C LYS A 90 -24.25 5.29 -12.09
N GLU A 91 -24.07 5.40 -13.40
CA GLU A 91 -24.53 4.44 -14.41
C GLU A 91 -23.63 3.19 -14.51
N LYS A 92 -24.19 2.13 -15.11
CA LYS A 92 -23.66 0.76 -15.33
C LYS A 92 -22.29 0.64 -16.04
N ASN A 93 -21.62 1.76 -16.35
CA ASN A 93 -20.35 1.84 -17.07
C ASN A 93 -19.32 2.78 -16.42
N GLU A 94 -19.56 3.24 -15.18
CA GLU A 94 -18.61 4.14 -14.53
C GLU A 94 -17.40 3.40 -13.96
N THR A 95 -16.23 4.00 -14.16
CA THR A 95 -14.98 3.51 -13.62
C THR A 95 -14.71 4.05 -12.23
N VAL A 96 -14.28 3.18 -11.34
CA VAL A 96 -13.79 3.53 -9.99
C VAL A 96 -12.28 3.69 -10.05
N THR A 97 -11.78 4.85 -9.60
CA THR A 97 -10.34 5.11 -9.47
C THR A 97 -9.96 5.16 -8.01
N ILE A 98 -8.90 4.43 -7.67
CA ILE A 98 -8.32 4.31 -6.34
C ILE A 98 -6.85 4.67 -6.44
N ALA A 99 -6.41 5.53 -5.55
CA ALA A 99 -5.01 5.80 -5.26
C ALA A 99 -4.80 5.53 -3.77
N MET A 100 -3.92 4.60 -3.44
CA MET A 100 -3.50 4.35 -2.08
C MET A 100 -2.05 4.74 -1.91
N THR A 101 -1.77 5.51 -0.86
CA THR A 101 -0.42 5.97 -0.53
C THR A 101 -0.10 5.51 0.89
N VAL A 102 1.03 4.81 1.04
CA VAL A 102 1.49 4.23 2.31
C VAL A 102 2.88 4.74 2.62
N ARG A 103 3.12 5.12 3.88
CA ARG A 103 4.46 5.49 4.35
C ARG A 103 5.07 4.28 5.06
N PRO A 104 5.96 3.52 4.40
CA PRO A 104 6.50 2.29 4.96
C PRO A 104 7.55 2.56 6.04
N SER A 105 8.18 1.52 6.59
CA SER A 105 9.25 1.71 7.59
C SER A 105 10.46 2.45 6.99
N ILE A 106 11.29 3.06 7.83
CA ILE A 106 12.45 3.85 7.38
C ILE A 106 13.33 3.06 6.40
N ILE A 107 13.61 1.79 6.71
CA ILE A 107 14.43 0.91 5.86
C ILE A 107 13.77 0.75 4.48
N SER A 108 12.49 0.47 4.45
CA SER A 108 11.72 0.38 3.20
C SER A 108 11.64 1.70 2.45
N GLN A 109 11.57 2.85 3.13
CA GLN A 109 11.64 4.17 2.48
C GLN A 109 12.97 4.37 1.75
N TRP A 110 14.10 4.02 2.39
CA TRP A 110 15.42 4.10 1.76
C TRP A 110 15.53 3.17 0.54
N ILE A 111 15.07 1.93 0.68
CA ILE A 111 15.09 0.95 -0.40
C ILE A 111 14.19 1.40 -1.56
N ASN A 112 12.98 1.87 -1.26
CA ASN A 112 12.05 2.37 -2.28
C ASN A 112 12.58 3.62 -2.97
N GLN A 113 13.22 4.53 -2.22
CA GLN A 113 13.87 5.72 -2.79
C GLN A 113 14.98 5.32 -3.76
N TYR A 114 15.74 4.28 -3.43
CA TYR A 114 16.80 3.77 -4.30
C TYR A 114 16.26 3.14 -5.60
N PHE A 115 15.16 2.38 -5.52
CA PHE A 115 14.62 1.67 -6.69
C PHE A 115 13.61 2.47 -7.53
N GLN A 116 12.78 3.30 -6.89
CA GLN A 116 11.65 4.00 -7.52
C GLN A 116 11.74 5.52 -7.42
N GLY A 117 12.67 6.07 -6.64
CA GLY A 117 12.81 7.51 -6.45
C GLY A 117 11.78 8.13 -5.52
N GLU A 118 10.95 7.32 -4.87
CA GLU A 118 9.89 7.75 -3.94
C GLU A 118 10.11 7.15 -2.55
N THR A 119 9.79 7.90 -1.49
CA THR A 119 9.82 7.40 -0.11
C THR A 119 8.55 6.66 0.28
N GLU A 120 7.49 6.79 -0.50
CA GLU A 120 6.16 6.24 -0.20
C GLU A 120 5.81 5.11 -1.18
N PHE A 121 5.00 4.16 -0.72
CA PHE A 121 4.39 3.19 -1.63
C PHE A 121 3.11 3.79 -2.19
N ARG A 122 3.13 4.05 -3.49
CA ARG A 122 1.97 4.54 -4.22
C ARG A 122 1.41 3.44 -5.10
N PHE A 123 0.13 3.16 -4.92
CA PHE A 123 -0.65 2.26 -5.75
C PHE A 123 -1.80 3.05 -6.34
N SER A 124 -2.00 2.96 -7.65
CA SER A 124 -3.16 3.60 -8.28
C SER A 124 -3.67 2.76 -9.42
N GLY A 125 -4.99 2.75 -9.60
CA GLY A 125 -5.61 2.05 -10.70
C GLY A 125 -7.07 2.43 -10.86
N THR A 126 -7.58 2.09 -12.02
CA THR A 126 -8.96 2.33 -12.41
C THR A 126 -9.57 1.01 -12.81
N ARG A 127 -10.76 0.69 -12.28
CA ARG A 127 -11.52 -0.52 -12.60
C ARG A 127 -12.95 -0.17 -12.99
N PRO A 128 -13.60 -0.96 -13.87
CA PRO A 128 -15.04 -0.79 -14.12
C PRO A 128 -15.81 -1.15 -12.84
N SER A 129 -16.85 -0.38 -12.51
CA SER A 129 -17.76 -0.74 -11.42
C SER A 129 -18.67 -1.90 -11.84
N GLU A 130 -18.88 -2.84 -10.93
CA GLU A 130 -19.87 -3.91 -11.05
C GLU A 130 -21.18 -3.57 -10.31
N TYR A 131 -21.35 -2.33 -9.85
CA TYR A 131 -22.55 -1.93 -9.12
C TYR A 131 -23.80 -2.08 -10.00
N PHE A 132 -24.61 -3.08 -9.68
CA PHE A 132 -25.93 -3.28 -10.27
C PHE A 132 -26.96 -2.59 -9.37
N ALA A 133 -27.62 -1.55 -9.89
CA ALA A 133 -28.69 -0.87 -9.15
C ALA A 133 -29.73 -1.90 -8.63
N PRO A 134 -30.07 -1.91 -7.32
CA PRO A 134 -31.06 -2.81 -6.75
C PRO A 134 -32.45 -2.33 -7.19
N GLY A 135 -32.87 -2.77 -8.37
CA GLY A 135 -34.10 -2.32 -9.01
C GLY A 135 -34.31 -3.00 -10.36
N TRP A 136 -34.31 -4.33 -10.36
CA TRP A 136 -34.97 -5.18 -11.35
C TRP A 136 -35.99 -6.04 -10.61
#